data_AF-A0A2N2E2N1-F1
#
_entry.id   AF-A0A2N2E2N1-F1
#
_cell.length_a   1.000
_cell.length_b   1.000
_cell.length_c   1.000
_cell.angle_alpha   90.00
_cell.angle_beta   90.00
_cell.angle_gamma   90.00
#
_symmetry.space_group_name_H-M   'P 1'
#
loop_
_entity.id
_entity.type
_entity.pdbx_description
1 polymer ?
#
loop_
_entity_poly.entity_id
_entity_poly.type
_entity_poly.pdbx_seq_one_letter_code
_entity_poly.pdbx_strand_id
1 'polypeptide(L)' 'MNKKGTIFTYSIVYSASEAFSDKTPYVVAIIENGEGKFLSRIDDYKEEMNIVVGMDVELIDTDTDIPLCKIV' A
#
# COMPACT_ATOMS: atom_id res chain seq x y z
N MET A 1 -15.49 -2.92 -7.61
CA MET A 1 -14.26 -2.62 -6.88
C MET A 1 -14.62 -1.97 -5.57
N ASN A 2 -14.67 -2.78 -4.52
CA ASN A 2 -14.89 -2.32 -3.16
C ASN A 2 -13.73 -1.40 -2.75
N LYS A 3 -14.04 -0.17 -2.34
CA LYS A 3 -13.02 0.83 -1.96
C LYS A 3 -12.32 0.50 -0.65
N LYS A 4 -12.85 -0.44 0.15
CA LYS A 4 -12.29 -0.82 1.44
C LYS A 4 -11.64 -2.19 1.37
N GLY A 5 -10.56 -2.37 2.12
CA GLY A 5 -9.87 -3.65 2.29
C GLY A 5 -9.01 -3.66 3.55
N THR A 6 -8.26 -4.72 3.75
CA THR A 6 -7.30 -4.86 4.85
C THR A 6 -5.92 -5.25 4.34
N ILE A 7 -4.87 -4.86 5.07
CA ILE A 7 -3.50 -5.28 4.76
C ILE A 7 -3.38 -6.79 5.02
N PHE A 8 -3.27 -7.59 3.97
CA PHE A 8 -3.03 -9.04 4.10
C PHE A 8 -1.56 -9.35 4.40
N THR A 9 -0.65 -8.68 3.70
CA THR A 9 0.79 -8.69 3.97
C THR A 9 1.43 -7.44 3.38
N TYR A 10 2.60 -7.05 3.86
CA TYR A 10 3.31 -5.87 3.38
C TYR A 10 4.83 -6.06 3.45
N SER A 11 5.54 -5.19 2.73
CA SER A 11 6.98 -5.00 2.86
C SER A 11 7.30 -3.51 2.76
N ILE A 12 8.28 -3.08 3.55
CA ILE A 12 8.86 -1.74 3.45
C ILE A 12 10.08 -1.83 2.56
N VAL A 13 10.10 -1.04 1.49
CA VAL A 13 11.22 -0.94 0.57
C VAL A 13 12.10 0.23 1.01
N TYR A 14 13.28 -0.10 1.55
CA TYR A 14 14.30 0.86 1.98
C TYR A 14 15.37 1.15 0.91
N SER A 15 15.38 0.38 -0.17
CA SER A 15 16.30 0.59 -1.28
C SER A 15 15.59 0.21 -2.57
N ALA A 16 15.47 1.19 -3.46
CA ALA A 16 14.81 1.04 -4.75
C ALA A 16 15.77 1.38 -5.89
N SER A 17 15.34 1.13 -7.12
CA SER A 17 16.05 1.61 -8.30
C SER A 17 16.12 3.15 -8.31
N GLU A 18 17.06 3.70 -9.08
CA GLU A 18 17.25 5.16 -9.16
C GLU A 18 15.95 5.91 -9.50
N ALA A 19 15.14 5.35 -10.39
CA ALA A 19 13.84 5.90 -10.81
C ALA A 19 12.77 5.96 -9.70
N PHE A 20 13.04 5.38 -8.53
CA PHE A 20 12.13 5.34 -7.37
C PHE A 20 12.83 5.74 -6.06
N SER A 21 14.07 6.24 -6.15
CA SER A 21 14.88 6.61 -5.00
C SER A 21 14.27 7.77 -4.20
N ASP A 22 13.58 8.69 -4.86
CA ASP A 22 12.84 9.83 -4.31
C ASP A 22 11.62 9.43 -3.46
N LYS A 23 11.15 8.20 -3.61
CA LYS A 23 9.98 7.65 -2.91
C LYS A 23 10.36 6.73 -1.76
N THR A 24 11.65 6.51 -1.54
CA THR A 24 12.16 5.61 -0.50
C THR A 24 12.20 6.34 0.85
N PRO A 25 11.77 5.70 1.97
CA PRO A 25 11.12 4.40 2.02
C PRO A 25 9.63 4.46 1.62
N TYR A 26 9.13 3.38 1.02
CA TYR A 26 7.70 3.20 0.73
C TYR A 26 7.23 1.80 1.06
N VAL A 27 5.91 1.63 1.18
CA VAL A 27 5.29 0.35 1.53
C VAL A 27 4.55 -0.21 0.34
N VAL A 28 4.86 -1.46 0.00
CA VAL A 28 4.05 -2.28 -0.90
C VAL A 28 3.25 -3.27 -0.07
N ALA A 29 1.97 -3.43 -0.38
CA ALA A 29 1.07 -4.28 0.36
C ALA A 29 0.19 -5.10 -0.58
N ILE A 30 -0.12 -6.33 -0.15
CA ILE A 30 -1.24 -7.07 -0.70
C ILE A 30 -2.46 -6.71 0.13
N ILE A 31 -3.48 -6.18 -0.53
CA ILE A 31 -4.76 -5.83 0.10
C ILE A 31 -5.73 -6.95 -0.15
N GLU A 32 -6.40 -7.41 0.91
CA GLU A 32 -7.52 -8.34 0.82
C GLU A 32 -8.84 -7.57 0.98
N ASN A 33 -9.75 -7.77 0.04
CA ASN A 33 -11.12 -7.27 0.11
C ASN A 33 -12.10 -8.42 -0.22
N GLY A 34 -13.40 -8.16 -0.14
CA GLY A 34 -14.43 -9.16 -0.43
C GLY A 34 -14.44 -9.70 -1.87
N GLU A 35 -13.66 -9.12 -2.78
CA GLU A 35 -13.51 -9.56 -4.18
C GLU A 35 -12.24 -10.41 -4.39
N GLY A 36 -11.26 -10.34 -3.48
CA GLY A 36 -10.01 -11.10 -3.56
C GLY A 36 -8.80 -10.32 -3.04
N LYS A 37 -7.62 -10.61 -3.61
CA LYS A 37 -6.35 -9.98 -3.24
C LYS A 37 -5.76 -9.21 -4.41
N PHE A 38 -5.21 -8.05 -4.14
CA PHE A 38 -4.54 -7.23 -5.15
C PHE A 38 -3.31 -6.52 -4.57
N LEU A 39 -2.35 -6.19 -5.43
CA LEU A 39 -1.16 -5.41 -5.07
C LEU A 39 -1.51 -3.92 -5.02
N SER A 40 -1.02 -3.23 -4.00
CA SER A 40 -1.16 -1.78 -3.84
C SER A 40 0.08 -1.18 -3.17
N ARG A 41 0.27 0.12 -3.31
CA ARG A 41 1.22 0.90 -2.50
C ARG A 41 0.45 1.68 -1.43
N ILE A 42 1.00 1.74 -0.22
CA ILE A 42 0.44 2.59 0.83
C ILE A 42 0.91 4.03 0.60
N ASP A 43 -0.05 4.92 0.44
CA ASP A 43 0.18 6.34 0.24
C ASP A 43 0.60 7.04 1.53
N ASP A 44 1.36 8.13 1.41
CA ASP A 44 1.85 8.96 2.54
C ASP A 44 2.56 8.20 3.67
N TYR A 45 3.19 7.05 3.37
CA TYR A 45 3.97 6.32 4.36
C TYR A 45 5.12 7.16 4.94
N LYS A 46 5.33 7.03 6.26
CA LYS A 46 6.45 7.62 7.00
C LYS A 46 7.04 6.53 7.89
N GLU A 47 8.35 6.53 8.12
CA GLU A 47 9.02 5.48 8.93
C GLU A 47 8.45 5.31 10.34
N GLU A 48 7.90 6.38 10.92
CA GLU A 48 7.28 6.34 12.26
C GLU A 48 5.84 5.79 12.24
N MET A 49 5.27 5.54 11.06
CA MET A 49 3.93 4.99 10.91
C MET A 49 3.95 3.50 11.21
N ASN A 50 3.25 3.10 12.27
CA ASN A 50 3.09 1.69 12.59
C ASN A 50 2.14 1.02 11.59
N ILE A 51 2.67 0.16 10.73
CA ILE A 51 1.88 -0.66 9.81
C ILE A 51 1.85 -2.09 10.32
N VAL A 52 0.65 -2.66 10.43
CA VAL A 52 0.46 -4.06 10.82
C VAL A 52 -0.49 -4.77 9.86
N VAL A 53 -0.32 -6.08 9.74
CA VAL A 53 -1.27 -6.94 9.04
C VAL A 53 -2.64 -6.84 9.71
N GLY A 54 -3.69 -6.71 8.91
CA GLY A 54 -5.07 -6.56 9.34
C GLY A 54 -5.55 -5.10 9.48
N MET A 55 -4.70 -4.09 9.28
CA MET A 55 -5.17 -2.69 9.28
C MET A 55 -6.11 -2.43 8.11
N ASP A 56 -7.15 -1.65 8.38
CA ASP A 56 -8.11 -1.20 7.37
C ASP A 56 -7.44 -0.18 6.43
N VAL A 57 -7.76 -0.30 5.15
CA VAL A 57 -7.31 0.61 4.10
C VAL A 57 -8.45 1.02 3.19
N GLU A 58 -8.33 2.20 2.60
CA GLU A 58 -9.19 2.71 1.56
C GLU A 58 -8.42 2.94 0.25
N LEU A 59 -8.99 2.49 -0.85
CA LEU A 59 -8.49 2.69 -2.21
C LEU A 59 -8.76 4.13 -2.64
N ILE A 60 -7.69 4.87 -2.95
CA ILE A 60 -7.76 6.30 -3.26
C ILE A 60 -7.45 6.62 -4.73
N ASP A 61 -6.65 5.78 -5.40
CA ASP A 61 -6.30 5.94 -6.81
C ASP A 61 -6.16 4.59 -7.51
N THR A 62 -6.71 4.51 -8.72
CA THR A 62 -6.67 3.34 -9.61
C THR A 62 -6.17 3.68 -11.01
N ASP A 63 -5.86 4.95 -11.29
CA ASP A 63 -5.44 5.41 -12.62
C ASP A 63 -3.94 5.17 -12.86
N THR A 64 -3.24 4.66 -11.85
CA THR A 64 -1.83 4.22 -11.90
C THR A 64 -1.71 2.71 -12.13
N ASP A 65 -0.60 2.27 -12.74
CA ASP A 65 -0.32 0.83 -12.98
C ASP A 65 -0.39 -0.03 -11.70
N ILE A 66 -0.08 0.58 -10.55
CA ILE A 66 -0.25 -0.01 -9.23
C ILE A 66 -1.22 0.89 -8.46
N PRO A 67 -2.38 0.38 -7.99
CA PRO A 67 -3.32 1.16 -7.19
C PRO A 67 -2.70 1.73 -5.92
N LEU A 68 -3.28 2.82 -5.41
CA LEU A 68 -2.90 3.45 -4.15
C LEU A 68 -3.97 3.25 -3.09
N CYS A 69 -3.52 2.84 -1.91
CA CYS A 69 -4.36 2.72 -0.73
C CYS A 69 -3.85 3.60 0.40
N LYS A 70 -4.76 4.07 1.26
CA LYS A 70 -4.46 4.82 2.48
C LYS A 70 -4.96 4.05 3.69
N ILE A 71 -4.19 4.05 4.77
CA ILE A 71 -4.60 3.46 6.06
C ILE A 71 -5.71 4.34 6.68
N VAL A 72 -6.74 3.70 7.21
CA VAL A 72 -7.91 4.35 7.85
C VAL A 72 -7.72 4.47 9.36
#